data_AF-A0A0S8JNA0-F1
#
_entry.id   AF-A0A0S8JNA0-F1
#
_cell.length_a   1.000
_cell.length_b   1.000
_cell.length_c   1.000
_cell.angle_alpha   90.00
_cell.angle_beta   90.00
_cell.angle_gamma   90.00
#
_symmetry.space_group_name_H-M   'P 1'
#
loop_
_entity.id
_entity.type
_entity.pdbx_description
1 polymer ?
#
loop_
_entity_poly.entity_id
_entity_poly.type
_entity_poly.pdbx_seq_one_letter_code
_entity_poly.pdbx_strand_id
1 'polypeptide(L)'
;DPDMARETCRAPDYPEIAKQAIAEMHRQTGPLLINSSGLAEKGLLVRHLVMPEGTAGTQEVMNYLAKEISEDTYVNIMPQYRPCGRAWESPILRRSLQMHEFREAINAALKAGLTRLDKI
;
A
#
# COMPACT_ATOMS: atom_id res chain seq x y z
N ASP A 1 -2.83 4.17 10.22
CA ASP A 1 -2.92 4.92 11.49
C ASP A 1 -4.19 5.79 11.47
N PRO A 2 -5.13 5.61 12.42
CA PRO A 2 -6.34 6.42 12.54
C PRO A 2 -6.10 7.93 12.65
N ASP A 3 -5.04 8.36 13.32
CA ASP A 3 -4.73 9.78 13.49
C ASP A 3 -4.29 10.39 12.16
N MET A 4 -3.41 9.70 11.44
CA MET A 4 -3.04 10.12 10.08
C MET A 4 -4.23 10.15 9.12
N ALA A 5 -5.14 9.17 9.20
CA ALA A 5 -6.30 9.11 8.33
C ALA A 5 -7.33 10.22 8.67
N ARG A 6 -7.44 10.61 9.94
CA ARG A 6 -8.22 11.77 10.38
C ARG A 6 -7.65 13.06 9.79
N GLU A 7 -6.35 13.27 9.91
CA GLU A 7 -5.69 14.50 9.49
C GLU A 7 -5.71 14.68 7.96
N THR A 8 -5.43 13.62 7.22
CA THR A 8 -5.24 13.70 5.75
C THR A 8 -6.53 13.52 4.97
N CYS A 9 -7.43 12.65 5.43
CA CYS A 9 -8.63 12.24 4.69
C CYS A 9 -9.94 12.48 5.46
N ARG A 10 -9.88 12.94 6.72
CA ARG A 10 -11.05 13.08 7.61
C ARG A 10 -11.83 11.77 7.80
N ALA A 11 -11.12 10.65 7.74
CA ALA A 11 -11.69 9.30 7.81
C ALA A 11 -10.89 8.44 8.81
N PRO A 12 -11.05 8.66 10.13
CA PRO A 12 -10.23 7.99 11.14
C PRO A 12 -10.37 6.46 11.17
N ASP A 13 -11.52 5.94 10.74
CA ASP A 13 -11.84 4.52 10.65
C ASP A 13 -11.32 3.85 9.37
N TYR A 14 -10.88 4.64 8.37
CA TYR A 14 -10.42 4.13 7.08
C TYR A 14 -9.38 3.01 7.17
N PRO A 15 -8.32 3.09 8.01
CA PRO A 15 -7.32 2.02 8.07
C PRO A 15 -7.91 0.69 8.51
N GLU A 16 -8.88 0.70 9.41
CA GLU A 16 -9.51 -0.52 9.92
C GLU A 16 -10.47 -1.12 8.87
N ILE A 17 -11.32 -0.28 8.28
CA ILE A 17 -12.25 -0.70 7.23
C ILE A 17 -11.49 -1.20 5.98
N ALA A 18 -10.40 -0.54 5.60
CA ALA A 18 -9.58 -0.96 4.47
C ALA A 18 -8.95 -2.34 4.71
N LYS A 19 -8.45 -2.62 5.92
CA LYS A 19 -7.94 -3.94 6.29
C LYS A 19 -9.01 -5.02 6.14
N GLN A 20 -10.18 -4.81 6.74
CA GLN A 20 -11.30 -5.75 6.67
C GLN A 20 -11.75 -6.00 5.22
N ALA A 21 -11.84 -4.94 4.42
CA ALA A 21 -12.19 -5.04 3.01
C ALA A 21 -11.15 -5.86 2.23
N ILE A 22 -9.85 -5.63 2.47
CA ILE A 22 -8.76 -6.39 1.84
C ILE A 22 -8.83 -7.87 2.21
N ALA A 23 -9.06 -8.18 3.48
CA ALA A 23 -9.22 -9.57 3.95
C ALA A 23 -10.41 -10.25 3.28
N GLU A 24 -11.55 -9.57 3.20
CA GLU A 24 -12.75 -10.13 2.55
C GLU A 24 -12.55 -10.31 1.04
N MET A 25 -11.92 -9.34 0.36
CA MET A 25 -11.57 -9.47 -1.06
C MET A 25 -10.64 -10.67 -1.29
N HIS A 26 -9.61 -10.84 -0.47
CA HIS A 26 -8.71 -11.99 -0.56
C HIS A 26 -9.43 -13.31 -0.27
N ARG A 27 -10.31 -13.37 0.74
CA ARG A 27 -11.12 -14.55 1.05
C ARG A 27 -11.97 -14.99 -0.15
N GLN A 28 -12.52 -14.03 -0.90
CA GLN A 28 -13.37 -14.32 -2.06
C GLN A 28 -12.57 -14.69 -3.32
N THR A 29 -11.46 -14.00 -3.59
CA THR A 29 -10.75 -14.12 -4.87
C THR A 29 -9.46 -14.91 -4.80
N GLY A 30 -8.83 -15.00 -3.63
CA GLY A 30 -7.53 -15.63 -3.42
C GLY A 30 -6.35 -14.80 -3.96
N PRO A 31 -5.16 -15.41 -4.12
CA PRO A 31 -4.00 -14.75 -4.68
C PRO A 31 -4.21 -14.39 -6.16
N LEU A 32 -3.51 -13.35 -6.63
CA LEU A 32 -3.55 -12.96 -8.05
C LEU A 32 -3.01 -14.09 -8.95
N LEU A 33 -3.82 -14.53 -9.91
CA LEU A 33 -3.49 -15.48 -10.95
C LEU A 33 -3.37 -14.73 -12.28
N ILE A 34 -2.20 -14.86 -12.90
CA ILE A 34 -1.88 -14.27 -14.20
C ILE A 34 -1.56 -15.43 -15.13
N ASN A 35 -2.22 -15.47 -16.29
CA ASN A 35 -2.00 -16.54 -17.26
C ASN A 35 -0.74 -16.32 -18.10
N SER A 36 -0.47 -17.26 -19.01
CA SER A 36 0.72 -17.24 -19.87
C SER A 36 0.79 -16.05 -20.84
N SER A 37 -0.33 -15.38 -21.13
CA SER A 37 -0.36 -14.16 -21.94
C SER A 37 -0.21 -12.88 -21.12
N GLY A 38 -0.06 -12.98 -19.80
CA GLY A 38 0.08 -11.84 -18.89
C GLY A 38 -1.24 -11.21 -18.45
N LEU A 39 -2.38 -11.86 -18.71
CA LEU A 39 -3.69 -11.37 -18.29
C LEU A 39 -4.02 -11.86 -16.88
N ALA A 40 -4.45 -10.94 -16.01
CA ALA A 40 -4.98 -11.29 -14.69
C ALA A 40 -6.36 -11.96 -14.85
N GLU A 41 -6.49 -13.21 -14.42
CA GLU A 41 -7.73 -13.98 -14.54
C GLU A 41 -8.58 -13.94 -13.27
N LYS A 42 -7.92 -13.91 -12.10
CA LYS A 42 -8.59 -13.90 -10.79
C LYS A 42 -7.62 -13.43 -9.70
N GLY A 43 -8.13 -12.86 -8.63
CA GLY A 43 -7.39 -12.65 -7.37
C GLY A 43 -7.33 -11.19 -6.96
N LEU A 44 -6.32 -10.86 -6.15
CA LEU A 44 -6.17 -9.54 -5.54
C LEU A 44 -4.81 -8.91 -5.87
N LEU A 45 -4.85 -7.69 -6.39
CA LEU A 45 -3.69 -6.79 -6.55
C LEU A 45 -3.83 -5.63 -5.58
N VAL A 46 -2.91 -5.50 -4.62
CA VAL A 46 -2.88 -4.38 -3.69
C VAL A 46 -1.94 -3.29 -4.21
N ARG A 47 -2.47 -2.10 -4.46
CA ARG A 47 -1.69 -0.93 -4.89
C ARG A 47 -1.41 -0.04 -3.71
N HIS A 48 -0.15 0.01 -3.27
CA HIS A 48 0.28 0.81 -2.13
C HIS A 48 0.95 2.10 -2.59
N LEU A 49 0.27 3.23 -2.37
CA LEU A 49 0.84 4.55 -2.65
C LEU A 49 1.82 4.93 -1.54
N VAL A 50 3.08 5.14 -1.89
CA VAL A 50 4.08 5.60 -0.93
C VAL A 50 3.95 7.12 -0.77
N MET A 51 3.85 7.55 0.48
CA MET A 51 3.66 8.95 0.86
C MET A 51 4.94 9.50 1.51
N PRO A 52 5.21 10.81 1.39
CA PRO A 52 6.35 11.45 2.05
C PRO A 52 6.24 11.36 3.58
N GLU A 53 7.38 11.51 4.26
CA GLU A 53 7.53 11.51 5.72
C GLU A 53 7.00 10.23 6.39
N GLY A 54 6.97 9.10 5.67
CA GLY A 54 6.46 7.83 6.19
C GLY A 54 4.95 7.81 6.47
N THR A 55 4.21 8.83 6.03
CA THR A 55 2.78 9.02 6.38
C THR A 55 1.85 7.91 5.87
N ALA A 56 2.31 7.08 4.93
CA ALA A 56 1.56 5.92 4.42
C ALA A 56 1.50 4.74 5.41
N GLY A 57 2.33 4.72 6.47
CA GLY A 57 2.43 3.56 7.36
C GLY A 57 2.85 2.29 6.61
N THR A 58 3.78 2.44 5.66
CA THR A 58 4.14 1.35 4.72
C THR A 58 4.58 0.09 5.46
N GLN A 59 5.37 0.21 6.52
CA GLN A 59 5.88 -0.96 7.24
C GLN A 59 4.74 -1.76 7.88
N GLU A 60 3.77 -1.08 8.48
CA GLU A 60 2.59 -1.69 9.11
C GLU A 60 1.68 -2.33 8.05
N VAL A 61 1.48 -1.64 6.91
CA VAL A 61 0.68 -2.17 5.80
C VAL A 61 1.32 -3.43 5.22
N MET A 62 2.63 -3.42 4.94
CA MET A 62 3.32 -4.61 4.40
C MET A 62 3.28 -5.78 5.39
N ASN A 63 3.47 -5.52 6.69
CA ASN A 63 3.35 -6.54 7.72
C ASN A 63 1.93 -7.13 7.80
N TYR A 64 0.90 -6.29 7.69
CA TYR A 64 -0.49 -6.75 7.67
C TYR A 64 -0.76 -7.65 6.46
N LEU A 65 -0.35 -7.22 5.27
CA LEU A 65 -0.54 -8.02 4.04
C LEU A 65 0.16 -9.37 4.13
N ALA A 66 1.41 -9.41 4.60
CA ALA A 66 2.14 -10.67 4.70
C ALA A 66 1.55 -11.62 5.76
N LYS A 67 1.24 -11.10 6.96
CA LYS A 67 0.87 -11.93 8.12
C LYS A 67 -0.60 -12.31 8.18
N GLU A 68 -1.48 -11.39 7.81
CA GLU A 68 -2.93 -11.55 7.98
C GLU A 68 -3.63 -11.90 6.67
N ILE A 69 -3.05 -11.54 5.52
CA ILE A 69 -3.62 -11.85 4.20
C ILE A 69 -2.94 -13.06 3.60
N SER A 70 -1.68 -12.91 3.15
CA SER A 70 -0.85 -13.97 2.58
C SER A 70 0.50 -13.39 2.17
N GLU A 71 1.59 -14.15 2.35
CA GLU A 71 2.91 -13.83 1.77
C GLU A 71 2.88 -13.81 0.22
N ASP A 72 1.92 -14.50 -0.41
CA ASP A 72 1.69 -14.52 -1.86
C ASP A 72 0.81 -13.35 -2.36
N THR A 73 0.52 -12.37 -1.50
CA THR A 73 -0.20 -11.16 -1.90
C THR A 73 0.63 -10.39 -2.92
N TYR A 74 0.03 -10.11 -4.08
CA TYR A 74 0.68 -9.30 -5.11
C TYR A 74 0.57 -7.83 -4.74
N VAL A 75 1.72 -7.15 -4.59
CA VAL A 75 1.78 -5.75 -4.17
C VAL A 75 2.50 -4.89 -5.20
N ASN A 76 1.84 -3.82 -5.63
CA ASN A 76 2.42 -2.77 -6.46
C ASN A 76 2.74 -1.55 -5.57
N ILE A 77 4.03 -1.29 -5.34
CA ILE A 77 4.52 -0.16 -4.53
C ILE A 77 4.74 1.04 -5.45
N MET A 78 4.01 2.12 -5.22
CA MET A 78 3.94 3.24 -6.18
C MET A 78 4.63 4.51 -5.67
N PRO A 79 5.65 5.04 -6.37
CA PRO A 79 6.27 6.34 -6.09
C PRO A 79 5.51 7.52 -6.75
N GLN A 80 4.19 7.39 -6.86
CA GLN A 80 3.35 8.23 -7.71
C GLN A 80 2.72 9.41 -6.97
N TYR A 81 3.02 9.60 -5.68
CA TYR A 81 2.49 10.73 -4.92
C TYR A 81 3.01 12.06 -5.47
N ARG A 82 2.09 13.00 -5.70
CA ARG A 82 2.37 14.39 -6.09
C ARG A 82 1.46 15.32 -5.27
N PRO A 83 2.00 16.37 -4.63
CA PRO A 83 1.18 17.33 -3.91
C PRO A 83 0.22 18.05 -4.87
N CYS A 84 -1.08 17.99 -4.57
CA CYS A 84 -2.14 18.60 -5.36
C CYS A 84 -3.19 19.27 -4.45
N GLY A 85 -3.93 20.25 -4.99
CA GLY A 85 -5.00 20.92 -4.26
C GLY A 85 -4.51 21.58 -2.96
N ARG A 86 -5.10 21.22 -1.82
CA ARG A 86 -4.71 21.74 -0.49
C ARG A 86 -3.54 20.99 0.16
N ALA A 87 -2.92 20.02 -0.51
CA ALA A 87 -1.75 19.31 0.04
C ALA A 87 -0.61 20.28 0.42
N TRP A 88 -0.48 21.39 -0.30
CA TRP A 88 0.53 22.43 -0.03
C TRP A 88 0.35 23.13 1.33
N GLU A 89 -0.87 23.12 1.89
CA GLU A 89 -1.17 23.70 3.21
C GLU A 89 -0.70 22.80 4.36
N SER A 90 -0.52 21.50 4.09
CA SER A 90 -0.13 20.51 5.09
C SER A 90 1.39 20.27 5.07
N PRO A 91 2.12 20.52 6.18
CA PRO A 91 3.57 20.32 6.24
C PRO A 91 4.03 18.91 5.87
N ILE A 92 3.20 17.90 6.13
CA ILE A 92 3.48 16.49 5.90
C ILE A 92 3.10 16.00 4.48
N LEU A 93 2.25 16.74 3.75
CA LEU A 93 1.79 16.37 2.40
C LEU A 93 2.36 17.29 1.29
N ARG A 94 2.89 18.46 1.65
CA ARG A 94 3.28 19.51 0.68
C ARG A 94 4.45 19.17 -0.24
N ARG A 95 5.13 18.04 -0.06
CA ARG A 95 6.31 17.67 -0.87
C ARG A 95 6.12 16.36 -1.60
N SER A 96 6.79 16.23 -2.74
CA SER A 96 6.89 14.97 -3.45
C SER A 96 7.71 13.94 -2.67
N LEU A 97 7.46 12.67 -2.97
CA LEU A 97 8.22 11.53 -2.46
C LEU A 97 9.68 11.59 -2.90
N GLN A 98 10.59 11.34 -1.97
CA GLN A 98 12.03 11.20 -2.23
C GLN A 98 12.40 9.74 -2.55
N MET A 99 13.52 9.55 -3.24
CA MET A 99 13.97 8.20 -3.63
C MET A 99 14.39 7.31 -2.48
N HIS A 100 14.88 7.86 -1.37
CA HIS A 100 15.19 7.04 -0.20
C HIS A 100 13.91 6.48 0.44
N GLU A 101 12.84 7.27 0.54
CA GLU A 101 11.53 6.85 1.08
C GLU A 101 10.89 5.74 0.23
N PHE A 102 11.04 5.84 -1.09
CA PHE A 102 10.61 4.77 -1.99
C PHE A 102 11.41 3.47 -1.77
N ARG A 103 12.73 3.57 -1.61
CA ARG A 103 13.59 2.42 -1.29
C ARG A 103 13.25 1.81 0.07
N GLU A 104 12.96 2.64 1.06
CA GLU A 104 12.50 2.19 2.38
C GLU A 104 11.18 1.42 2.28
N ALA A 105 10.24 1.88 1.47
CA ALA A 105 8.99 1.17 1.20
C ALA A 105 9.21 -0.22 0.57
N ILE A 106 10.10 -0.32 -0.41
CA ILE A 106 10.48 -1.60 -1.03
C ILE A 106 11.13 -2.52 0.02
N ASN A 107 12.09 -2.00 0.79
CA ASN A 107 12.75 -2.76 1.85
C ASN A 107 11.78 -3.24 2.92
N ALA A 108 10.77 -2.45 3.27
CA ALA A 108 9.73 -2.83 4.22
C ALA A 108 8.90 -4.02 3.71
N ALA A 109 8.56 -4.05 2.41
CA ALA A 109 7.85 -5.16 1.80
C ALA A 109 8.70 -6.45 1.78
N LEU A 110 9.97 -6.33 1.37
CA LEU A 110 10.90 -7.47 1.39
C LEU A 110 11.12 -8.03 2.80
N LYS A 111 11.29 -7.16 3.81
CA LYS A 111 11.41 -7.56 5.21
C LYS A 111 10.15 -8.23 5.76
N ALA A 112 8.98 -7.86 5.26
CA ALA A 112 7.71 -8.48 5.64
C ALA A 112 7.52 -9.88 5.01
N GLY A 113 8.35 -10.26 4.02
CA GLY A 113 8.24 -11.55 3.31
C GLY A 113 7.44 -11.47 2.00
N LEU A 114 7.04 -10.27 1.56
CA LEU A 114 6.31 -10.10 0.30
C LEU A 114 7.30 -10.19 -0.87
N THR A 115 7.17 -11.26 -1.65
CA THR A 115 8.07 -11.54 -2.79
C THR A 115 7.46 -11.17 -4.14
N ARG A 116 6.12 -11.09 -4.23
CA ARG A 116 5.38 -10.77 -5.46
C ARG A 116 5.18 -9.27 -5.61
N LEU A 117 6.28 -8.59 -5.93
CA LEU A 117 6.29 -7.15 -6.19
C LEU A 117 6.23 -6.87 -7.69
N ASP A 118 5.40 -5.90 -8.10
CA ASP A 118 5.45 -5.36 -9.47
C ASP A 118 6.83 -4.75 -9.76
N LYS A 119 7.20 -4.61 -11.04
CA LYS A 119 8.51 -4.14 -11.54
C LYS A 119 9.09 -3.03 -10.66
N ILE A 120 10.10 -3.39 -9.88
CA ILE A 120 10.92 -2.49 -9.06
C ILE A 120 11.93 -1.77 -9.96
#